data_AF-A0A8H6ZWS1-F1
#
_entry.id   AF-A0A8H6ZWS1-F1
#
_cell.length_a   1.000
_cell.length_b   1.000
_cell.length_c   1.000
_cell.angle_alpha   90.00
_cell.angle_beta   90.00
_cell.angle_gamma   90.00
#
_symmetry.space_group_name_H-M   'P 1'
#
loop_
_entity.id
_entity.type
_entity.pdbx_description
1 polymer ?
#
loop_
_entity_poly.entity_id
_entity_poly.type
_entity_poly.pdbx_seq_one_letter_code
_entity_poly.pdbx_strand_id
1 'polypeptide(L)'
;MPYLAPSVSPPKSHCTAPEILQPMQETLSLNKQRGTCINFDDLEKMDNARIPAVYVNNDVVTSAMAARLATSMLGHVLFLKNQVPFPVSQLSRMPGGNTTTRAGKLRAELLTSMDTLSSHLITTFTALSTAYALRGCKSTFSPTDTQRHILAGRTSTTYLSILVGPSIGAARARVVFGVDGLEVRHWGLRVDQEDEAEESEEEDAEDAEQGSEGDASEEGEELSDEEGPQGSDSDSDSDSVEESDVPTPDLPPRSPSPPSSLVPTNGLKPPSPLSTKVITICAKRPHAVPSPSISFEDEQQAFRIAERNLARTLANSSACDNDGGMDMASEMAPTQTHILLRAPRRFSHPAWIPRQNMSGSLDVMVDEFRADSNLPPISQSPERSHSNANKKTLKSKSRVEGVWIKARKDVDGGDGPESRTSPADVDEMDEMIWWSWDGKIVGFADW
;
A
#
# COMPACT_ATOMS: atom_id res chain seq x y z
N MET A 1 23.08 69.47 -9.56
CA MET A 1 22.62 69.06 -10.91
C MET A 1 21.74 67.82 -10.74
N PRO A 2 20.40 67.96 -10.73
CA PRO A 2 19.51 66.81 -10.59
C PRO A 2 19.32 66.13 -11.96
N TYR A 3 19.48 64.80 -11.99
CA TYR A 3 19.21 63.98 -13.18
C TYR A 3 17.71 63.69 -13.28
N LEU A 4 17.10 64.09 -14.40
CA LEU A 4 15.74 63.73 -14.80
C LEU A 4 15.75 62.33 -15.41
N ALA A 5 14.93 61.42 -14.89
CA ALA A 5 14.64 60.13 -15.51
C ALA A 5 13.45 60.25 -16.49
N PRO A 6 13.47 59.57 -17.66
CA PRO A 6 12.34 59.57 -18.58
C PRO A 6 11.27 58.54 -18.17
N SER A 7 10.05 59.01 -18.05
CA SER A 7 8.81 58.23 -17.90
C SER A 7 8.47 57.55 -19.23
N VAL A 8 8.48 56.22 -19.27
CA VAL A 8 7.97 55.42 -20.40
C VAL A 8 6.75 54.64 -19.95
N SER A 9 5.58 55.03 -20.47
CA SER A 9 4.31 54.33 -20.28
C SER A 9 4.21 53.13 -21.23
N PRO A 10 3.63 51.99 -20.82
CA PRO A 10 3.42 50.85 -21.70
C PRO A 10 2.19 51.02 -22.61
N PRO A 11 2.17 50.41 -23.81
CA PRO A 11 1.05 50.49 -24.74
C PRO A 11 -0.12 49.59 -24.30
N LYS A 12 -1.34 50.13 -24.44
CA LYS A 12 -2.60 49.39 -24.27
C LYS A 12 -2.80 48.45 -25.46
N SER A 13 -2.68 47.15 -25.25
CA SER A 13 -3.13 46.14 -26.19
C SER A 13 -4.64 45.92 -26.05
N HIS A 14 -5.38 46.24 -27.10
CA HIS A 14 -6.77 45.84 -27.26
C HIS A 14 -6.82 44.33 -27.51
N CYS A 15 -7.40 43.59 -26.58
CA CYS A 15 -7.69 42.16 -26.74
C CYS A 15 -9.13 42.02 -27.24
N THR A 16 -9.29 41.69 -28.51
CA THR A 16 -10.56 41.41 -29.16
C THR A 16 -11.03 40.01 -28.74
N ALA A 17 -12.22 39.92 -28.13
CA ALA A 17 -12.84 38.66 -27.75
C ALA A 17 -13.30 37.89 -29.01
N PRO A 18 -13.04 36.57 -29.11
CA PRO A 18 -13.70 35.75 -30.11
C PRO A 18 -15.07 35.29 -29.63
N GLU A 19 -15.95 35.29 -30.62
CA GLU A 19 -17.38 35.07 -30.66
C GLU A 19 -17.76 33.62 -30.31
N ILE A 20 -18.82 33.51 -29.51
CA ILE A 20 -19.43 32.28 -29.00
C ILE A 20 -20.19 31.58 -30.12
N LEU A 21 -19.76 30.38 -30.51
CA LEU A 21 -20.52 29.44 -31.35
C LEU A 21 -20.69 28.10 -30.64
N GLN A 22 -21.93 27.90 -30.17
CA GLN A 22 -22.72 26.66 -30.04
C GLN A 22 -22.16 25.42 -29.30
N PRO A 23 -22.94 24.83 -28.38
CA PRO A 23 -22.63 23.53 -27.80
C PRO A 23 -23.04 22.41 -28.75
N MET A 24 -22.06 21.68 -29.29
CA MET A 24 -22.30 20.34 -29.84
C MET A 24 -22.74 19.42 -28.70
N GLN A 25 -24.02 19.05 -28.71
CA GLN A 25 -24.52 17.89 -27.98
C GLN A 25 -24.01 16.65 -28.69
N GLU A 26 -22.84 16.16 -28.26
CA GLU A 26 -22.33 14.88 -28.72
C GLU A 26 -22.90 13.77 -27.83
N THR A 27 -23.54 12.83 -28.52
CA THR A 27 -24.30 11.70 -28.03
C THR A 27 -23.44 10.73 -27.22
N LEU A 28 -23.55 10.78 -25.90
CA LEU A 28 -23.15 9.67 -25.02
C LEU A 28 -24.17 8.53 -25.17
N SER A 29 -23.91 7.67 -26.15
CA SER A 29 -24.59 6.40 -26.30
C SER A 29 -24.27 5.49 -25.11
N LEU A 30 -25.32 5.22 -24.34
CA LEU A 30 -25.49 4.17 -23.34
C LEU A 30 -24.59 2.95 -23.59
N ASN A 31 -23.56 2.79 -22.76
CA ASN A 31 -23.07 1.46 -22.39
C ASN A 31 -23.80 1.07 -21.10
N LYS A 32 -25.06 0.62 -21.26
CA LYS A 32 -25.90 0.10 -20.18
C LYS A 32 -25.43 -1.29 -19.80
N GLN A 33 -24.21 -1.37 -19.24
CA GLN A 33 -23.83 -2.53 -18.44
C GLN A 33 -24.71 -2.49 -17.19
N ARG A 34 -25.37 -3.62 -16.91
CA ARG A 34 -26.15 -3.89 -15.70
C ARG A 34 -25.23 -3.79 -14.47
N GLY A 35 -24.92 -2.57 -14.04
CA GLY A 35 -24.43 -2.31 -12.70
C GLY A 35 -25.63 -2.27 -11.78
N THR A 36 -25.61 -3.07 -10.72
CA THR A 36 -26.45 -2.87 -9.54
C THR A 36 -26.36 -1.41 -9.14
N CYS A 37 -27.46 -0.68 -9.33
CA CYS A 37 -27.60 0.69 -8.87
C CYS A 37 -27.58 0.65 -7.35
N ILE A 38 -26.46 1.06 -6.77
CA ILE A 38 -26.39 1.45 -5.37
C ILE A 38 -27.49 2.51 -5.19
N ASN A 39 -28.42 2.30 -4.26
CA ASN A 39 -29.51 3.25 -4.05
C ASN A 39 -28.91 4.61 -3.68
N PHE A 40 -29.26 5.64 -4.44
CA PHE A 40 -28.72 6.99 -4.25
C PHE A 40 -29.08 7.55 -2.85
N ASP A 41 -30.18 7.09 -2.27
CA ASP A 41 -30.64 7.45 -0.93
C ASP A 41 -29.72 6.93 0.20
N ASP A 42 -28.95 5.85 -0.03
CA ASP A 42 -27.96 5.37 0.94
C ASP A 42 -26.67 6.23 0.91
N LEU A 43 -26.38 6.91 -0.20
CA LEU A 43 -25.24 7.83 -0.30
C LEU A 43 -25.45 9.09 0.56
N GLU A 44 -26.65 9.67 0.56
CA GLU A 44 -26.92 10.91 1.32
C GLU A 44 -26.84 10.69 2.84
N LYS A 45 -27.11 9.47 3.32
CA LYS A 45 -27.01 9.14 4.75
C LYS A 45 -25.57 8.98 5.22
N MET A 46 -24.63 8.73 4.30
CA MET A 46 -23.20 8.59 4.58
C MET A 46 -22.45 9.92 4.71
N ASP A 47 -23.05 11.03 4.27
CA ASP A 47 -22.41 12.36 4.30
C ASP A 47 -22.20 12.92 5.72
N ASN A 48 -22.72 12.24 6.75
CA ASN A 48 -22.51 12.62 8.16
C ASN A 48 -21.41 11.80 8.85
N ALA A 49 -20.71 10.89 8.14
CA ALA A 49 -19.57 10.19 8.73
C ALA A 49 -18.42 11.16 8.96
N ARG A 50 -17.88 11.16 10.19
CA ARG A 50 -16.72 11.99 10.52
C ARG A 50 -15.49 11.53 9.75
N ILE A 51 -15.36 10.22 9.55
CA ILE A 51 -14.25 9.65 8.77
C ILE A 51 -14.73 9.45 7.34
N PRO A 52 -14.07 10.10 6.37
CA PRO A 52 -14.48 9.99 4.98
C PRO A 52 -14.18 8.59 4.44
N ALA A 53 -15.07 8.11 3.59
CA ALA A 53 -14.92 6.85 2.88
C ALA A 53 -14.62 7.07 1.39
N VAL A 54 -13.70 6.29 0.83
CA VAL A 54 -13.34 6.28 -0.59
C VAL A 54 -13.76 4.94 -1.17
N TYR A 55 -14.65 5.00 -2.16
CA TYR A 55 -15.12 3.82 -2.87
C TYR A 55 -14.25 3.51 -4.08
N VAL A 56 -13.81 2.27 -4.16
CA VAL A 56 -13.09 1.69 -5.30
C VAL A 56 -14.11 1.01 -6.21
N ASN A 57 -13.95 1.15 -7.52
CA ASN A 57 -14.87 0.56 -8.51
C ASN A 57 -14.74 -0.97 -8.67
N ASN A 58 -13.84 -1.60 -7.93
CA ASN A 58 -13.54 -3.02 -7.97
C ASN A 58 -14.29 -3.74 -6.84
N ASP A 59 -14.65 -5.00 -7.06
CA ASP A 59 -15.36 -5.81 -6.06
C ASP A 59 -14.47 -6.23 -4.88
N VAL A 60 -13.15 -6.21 -5.09
CA VAL A 60 -12.14 -6.46 -4.06
C VAL A 60 -11.01 -5.45 -4.19
N VAL A 61 -10.35 -5.14 -3.08
CA VAL A 61 -9.13 -4.35 -3.05
C VAL A 61 -7.95 -5.31 -3.15
N THR A 62 -7.28 -5.34 -4.30
CA THR A 62 -6.09 -6.17 -4.50
C THR A 62 -4.92 -5.67 -3.65
N SER A 63 -3.95 -6.54 -3.36
CA SER A 63 -2.74 -6.17 -2.60
C SER A 63 -1.98 -4.99 -3.23
N ALA A 64 -1.88 -4.96 -4.57
CA ALA A 64 -1.25 -3.86 -5.29
C ALA A 64 -2.01 -2.55 -5.14
N MET A 65 -3.35 -2.60 -5.18
CA MET A 65 -4.19 -1.43 -4.97
C MET A 65 -4.05 -0.86 -3.56
N ALA A 66 -4.14 -1.74 -2.54
CA ALA A 66 -3.98 -1.36 -1.15
C ALA A 66 -2.61 -0.71 -0.89
N ALA A 67 -1.53 -1.28 -1.45
CA ALA A 67 -0.19 -0.74 -1.37
C ALA A 67 -0.10 0.68 -1.98
N ARG A 68 -0.61 0.87 -3.21
CA ARG A 68 -0.59 2.18 -3.88
C ARG A 68 -1.38 3.24 -3.13
N LEU A 69 -2.58 2.90 -2.66
CA LEU A 69 -3.41 3.82 -1.89
C LEU A 69 -2.77 4.16 -0.54
N ALA A 70 -2.12 3.20 0.13
CA ALA A 70 -1.37 3.45 1.37
C ALA A 70 -0.18 4.41 1.12
N THR A 71 0.62 4.19 0.07
CA THR A 71 1.72 5.09 -0.31
C THR A 71 1.21 6.49 -0.66
N SER A 72 0.12 6.59 -1.42
CA SER A 72 -0.52 7.86 -1.76
C SER A 72 -1.03 8.59 -0.51
N MET A 73 -1.72 7.87 0.38
CA MET A 73 -2.20 8.40 1.66
C MET A 73 -1.04 8.95 2.50
N LEU A 74 0.07 8.21 2.62
CA LEU A 74 1.24 8.66 3.34
C LEU A 74 1.83 9.95 2.76
N GLY A 75 1.96 10.04 1.43
CA GLY A 75 2.43 11.26 0.78
C GLY A 75 1.53 12.47 1.06
N HIS A 76 0.20 12.26 1.11
CA HIS A 76 -0.74 13.30 1.50
C HIS A 76 -0.63 13.69 2.97
N VAL A 77 -0.52 12.72 3.89
CA VAL A 77 -0.37 12.98 5.33
C VAL A 77 0.90 13.78 5.61
N LEU A 78 2.03 13.44 4.98
CA LEU A 78 3.28 14.18 5.14
C LEU A 78 3.12 15.64 4.72
N PHE A 79 2.41 15.91 3.62
CA PHE A 79 2.16 17.28 3.16
C PHE A 79 1.16 18.03 4.06
N LEU A 80 0.02 17.41 4.36
CA LEU A 80 -1.05 18.03 5.16
C LEU A 80 -0.62 18.30 6.61
N LYS A 81 0.27 17.48 7.17
CA LYS A 81 0.85 17.68 8.51
C LYS A 81 2.15 18.50 8.49
N ASN A 82 2.41 19.24 7.41
CA ASN A 82 3.59 20.10 7.24
C ASN A 82 4.93 19.39 7.55
N GLN A 83 5.00 18.08 7.28
CA GLN A 83 6.24 17.31 7.39
C GLN A 83 7.12 17.48 6.15
N VAL A 84 6.55 17.96 5.05
CA VAL A 84 7.28 18.28 3.82
C VAL A 84 6.72 19.57 3.20
N PRO A 85 7.57 20.41 2.59
CA PRO A 85 7.14 21.71 2.06
C PRO A 85 6.30 21.61 0.78
N PHE A 86 6.41 20.49 0.04
CA PHE A 86 5.67 20.23 -1.20
C PHE A 86 5.15 18.80 -1.22
N PRO A 87 4.09 18.51 -1.99
CA PRO A 87 3.64 17.14 -2.22
C PRO A 87 4.79 16.25 -2.71
N VAL A 88 4.87 15.02 -2.19
CA VAL A 88 5.99 14.08 -2.49
C VAL A 88 6.16 13.84 -3.99
N SER A 89 5.06 13.83 -4.75
CA SER A 89 5.09 13.69 -6.22
C SER A 89 5.70 14.90 -6.96
N GLN A 90 5.66 16.09 -6.36
CA GLN A 90 6.36 17.29 -6.86
C GLN A 90 7.81 17.28 -6.39
N LEU A 91 8.07 16.86 -5.14
CA LEU A 91 9.42 16.72 -4.59
C LEU A 91 10.29 15.75 -5.37
N SER A 92 9.77 14.77 -6.10
CA SER A 92 10.60 13.90 -6.94
C SER A 92 11.02 14.56 -8.27
N ARG A 93 10.32 15.62 -8.70
CA ARG A 93 10.49 16.25 -10.02
C ARG A 93 11.26 17.57 -9.98
N MET A 94 11.26 18.25 -8.84
CA MET A 94 11.96 19.51 -8.72
C MET A 94 13.46 19.29 -8.91
N PRO A 95 14.21 20.19 -9.57
CA PRO A 95 15.66 20.08 -9.58
C PRO A 95 16.17 20.11 -8.13
N GLY A 96 17.11 19.23 -7.79
CA GLY A 96 17.85 19.38 -6.54
C GLY A 96 18.68 20.64 -6.66
N GLY A 97 18.24 21.75 -6.05
CA GLY A 97 19.16 22.83 -5.71
C GLY A 97 20.35 22.23 -4.96
N ASN A 98 21.53 22.83 -5.10
CA ASN A 98 22.84 22.33 -4.64
C ASN A 98 22.71 21.21 -3.59
N THR A 99 22.91 19.96 -4.01
CA THR A 99 22.71 18.74 -3.19
C THR A 99 23.56 18.72 -1.92
N THR A 100 24.50 19.66 -1.79
CA THR A 100 25.33 19.90 -0.62
C THR A 100 24.59 20.56 0.54
N THR A 101 23.39 21.11 0.33
CA THR A 101 22.57 21.66 1.41
C THR A 101 21.97 20.55 2.28
N ARG A 102 21.86 20.81 3.59
CA ARG A 102 21.19 19.91 4.55
C ARG A 102 19.78 19.53 4.09
N ALA A 103 19.04 20.48 3.53
CA ALA A 103 17.72 20.28 2.95
C ALA A 103 17.74 19.28 1.79
N GLY A 104 18.72 19.41 0.87
CA GLY A 104 18.92 18.46 -0.24
C GLY A 104 19.16 17.04 0.24
N LYS A 105 19.95 16.85 1.30
CA LYS A 105 20.20 15.53 1.91
C LYS A 105 18.93 14.93 2.52
N LEU A 106 18.19 15.70 3.33
CA LEU A 106 16.95 15.23 3.96
C LEU A 106 15.88 14.87 2.93
N ARG A 107 15.77 15.66 1.85
CA ARG A 107 14.90 15.36 0.72
C ARG A 107 15.27 14.03 0.06
N ALA A 108 16.55 13.81 -0.22
CA ALA A 108 17.02 12.55 -0.83
C ALA A 108 16.71 11.35 0.09
N GLU A 109 17.03 11.46 1.39
CA GLU A 109 16.74 10.43 2.38
C GLU A 109 15.24 10.12 2.49
N LEU A 110 14.38 11.15 2.48
CA LEU A 110 12.93 10.98 2.44
C LEU A 110 12.48 10.21 1.20
N LEU A 111 12.93 10.61 0.01
CA LEU A 111 12.53 9.98 -1.25
C LEU A 111 12.99 8.51 -1.30
N THR A 112 14.21 8.22 -0.85
CA THR A 112 14.71 6.84 -0.73
C THR A 112 13.88 6.03 0.27
N SER A 113 13.51 6.62 1.42
CA SER A 113 12.70 5.95 2.43
C SER A 113 11.28 5.66 1.93
N MET A 114 10.68 6.61 1.21
CA MET A 114 9.36 6.44 0.58
C MET A 114 9.38 5.35 -0.50
N ASP A 115 10.42 5.30 -1.34
CA ASP A 115 10.58 4.26 -2.37
C ASP A 115 10.75 2.87 -1.73
N THR A 116 11.62 2.77 -0.72
CA THR A 116 11.84 1.55 0.05
C THR A 116 10.55 1.04 0.70
N LEU A 117 9.82 1.93 1.38
CA LEU A 117 8.52 1.60 1.97
C LEU A 117 7.50 1.18 0.91
N SER A 118 7.42 1.89 -0.22
CA SER A 118 6.48 1.56 -1.29
C SER A 118 6.74 0.17 -1.88
N SER A 119 8.02 -0.19 -2.07
CA SER A 119 8.42 -1.54 -2.48
C SER A 119 7.97 -2.59 -1.46
N HIS A 120 8.23 -2.35 -0.17
CA HIS A 120 7.80 -3.24 0.91
C HIS A 120 6.28 -3.34 1.04
N LEU A 121 5.50 -2.28 0.83
CA LEU A 121 4.05 -2.32 0.98
C LEU A 121 3.40 -3.31 0.02
N ILE A 122 3.91 -3.45 -1.21
CA ILE A 122 3.39 -4.42 -2.19
C ILE A 122 3.51 -5.86 -1.66
N THR A 123 4.70 -6.24 -1.19
CA THR A 123 4.94 -7.57 -0.61
C THR A 123 4.26 -7.75 0.74
N THR A 124 4.12 -6.67 1.52
CA THR A 124 3.41 -6.63 2.80
C THR A 124 1.94 -7.00 2.66
N PHE A 125 1.21 -6.35 1.76
CA PHE A 125 -0.22 -6.66 1.57
C PHE A 125 -0.42 -8.07 1.00
N THR A 126 0.54 -8.58 0.21
CA THR A 126 0.54 -9.97 -0.27
C THR A 126 0.74 -10.96 0.88
N ALA A 127 1.72 -10.74 1.75
CA ALA A 127 1.96 -11.55 2.94
C ALA A 127 0.78 -11.48 3.91
N LEU A 128 0.17 -10.31 4.06
CA LEU A 128 -1.00 -10.11 4.91
C LEU A 128 -2.23 -10.85 4.38
N SER A 129 -2.47 -10.79 3.07
CA SER A 129 -3.52 -11.56 2.39
C SER A 129 -3.35 -13.07 2.66
N THR A 130 -2.11 -13.56 2.63
CA THR A 130 -1.78 -14.96 2.96
C THR A 130 -2.01 -15.27 4.44
N ALA A 131 -1.61 -14.37 5.35
CA ALA A 131 -1.84 -14.53 6.78
C ALA A 131 -3.35 -14.60 7.12
N TYR A 132 -4.18 -13.79 6.44
CA TYR A 132 -5.63 -13.88 6.57
C TYR A 132 -6.22 -15.14 5.95
N ALA A 133 -5.66 -15.66 4.86
CA ALA A 133 -6.10 -16.91 4.26
C ALA A 133 -5.87 -18.11 5.19
N LEU A 134 -4.80 -18.05 5.98
CA LEU A 134 -4.45 -19.07 6.97
C LEU A 134 -5.28 -18.97 8.26
N ARG A 135 -5.87 -17.80 8.55
CA ARG A 135 -6.69 -17.57 9.75
C ARG A 135 -7.94 -18.45 9.71
N GLY A 136 -8.10 -19.29 10.73
CA GLY A 136 -9.22 -20.25 10.84
C GLY A 136 -9.02 -21.59 10.15
N CYS A 137 -7.90 -21.83 9.48
CA CYS A 137 -7.52 -23.17 9.00
C CYS A 137 -6.96 -23.98 10.17
N LYS A 138 -7.84 -24.49 11.05
CA LYS A 138 -7.45 -25.50 12.05
C LYS A 138 -6.98 -26.73 11.29
N SER A 139 -5.78 -27.22 11.61
CA SER A 139 -4.99 -28.22 10.87
C SER A 139 -5.62 -29.61 10.74
N THR A 140 -6.93 -29.77 10.86
CA THR A 140 -7.63 -30.97 10.41
C THR A 140 -7.74 -30.92 8.89
N PHE A 141 -6.58 -31.03 8.24
CA PHE A 141 -6.43 -31.28 6.81
C PHE A 141 -7.12 -32.60 6.49
N SER A 142 -8.44 -32.55 6.27
CA SER A 142 -9.09 -33.50 5.36
C SER A 142 -8.90 -32.88 3.97
N PRO A 143 -8.01 -33.42 3.12
CA PRO A 143 -7.67 -32.87 1.82
C PRO A 143 -8.78 -33.06 0.77
N THR A 144 -10.05 -33.05 1.18
CA THR A 144 -11.19 -33.14 0.28
C THR A 144 -11.41 -31.79 -0.39
N ASP A 145 -11.35 -31.77 -1.73
CA ASP A 145 -11.37 -30.62 -2.66
C ASP A 145 -12.44 -29.53 -2.44
N THR A 146 -13.44 -29.77 -1.60
CA THR A 146 -14.54 -28.85 -1.35
C THR A 146 -14.09 -27.53 -0.69
N GLN A 147 -12.89 -27.46 -0.12
CA GLN A 147 -12.41 -26.26 0.59
C GLN A 147 -11.93 -25.13 -0.33
N ARG A 148 -11.55 -25.43 -1.58
CA ARG A 148 -11.02 -24.42 -2.53
C ARG A 148 -12.08 -23.40 -2.96
N HIS A 149 -13.34 -23.82 -3.09
CA HIS A 149 -14.44 -22.91 -3.44
C HIS A 149 -14.85 -21.96 -2.30
N ILE A 150 -14.53 -22.29 -1.04
CA ILE A 150 -14.90 -21.47 0.13
C ILE A 150 -13.98 -20.25 0.27
N LEU A 151 -12.74 -20.32 -0.24
CA LEU A 151 -11.79 -19.21 -0.16
C LEU A 151 -11.98 -18.19 -1.29
N ALA A 152 -12.56 -18.59 -2.41
CA ALA A 152 -12.78 -17.72 -3.56
C ALA A 152 -13.77 -16.59 -3.20
N GLY A 153 -13.26 -15.37 -3.10
CA GLY A 153 -14.05 -14.18 -2.79
C GLY A 153 -14.11 -13.80 -1.31
N ARG A 154 -13.33 -14.45 -0.44
CA ARG A 154 -13.13 -13.94 0.93
C ARG A 154 -12.35 -12.63 0.87
N THR A 155 -12.82 -11.66 1.62
CA THR A 155 -12.11 -10.42 1.87
C THR A 155 -11.83 -10.27 3.37
N SER A 156 -10.91 -9.38 3.72
CA SER A 156 -10.63 -9.01 5.09
C SER A 156 -10.55 -7.50 5.21
N THR A 157 -10.86 -6.97 6.39
CA THR A 157 -10.51 -5.59 6.72
C THR A 157 -9.08 -5.56 7.27
N THR A 158 -8.31 -4.53 6.93
CA THR A 158 -6.98 -4.29 7.48
C THR A 158 -6.81 -2.81 7.84
N TYR A 159 -5.90 -2.54 8.76
CA TYR A 159 -5.62 -1.20 9.27
C TYR A 159 -4.13 -0.92 9.23
N LEU A 160 -3.78 0.23 8.65
CA LEU A 160 -2.46 0.83 8.71
C LEU A 160 -2.56 2.14 9.51
N SER A 161 -1.63 2.40 10.42
CA SER A 161 -1.56 3.64 11.18
C SER A 161 -0.32 4.44 10.80
N ILE A 162 -0.51 5.73 10.59
CA ILE A 162 0.54 6.72 10.31
C ILE A 162 0.57 7.67 11.51
N LEU A 163 1.64 7.59 12.29
CA LEU A 163 1.81 8.38 13.51
C LEU A 163 2.90 9.41 13.29
N VAL A 164 2.56 10.69 13.45
CA VAL A 164 3.51 11.81 13.26
C VAL A 164 3.89 12.38 14.62
N GLY A 165 5.16 12.29 14.98
CA GLY A 165 5.69 12.81 16.24
C GLY A 165 7.06 12.22 16.63
N PRO A 166 7.60 12.60 17.80
CA PRO A 166 8.93 12.17 18.24
C PRO A 166 9.03 10.67 18.58
N SER A 167 7.91 10.03 18.89
CA SER A 167 7.83 8.57 19.12
C SER A 167 6.40 8.08 18.90
N ILE A 168 6.23 6.75 18.81
CA ILE A 168 4.91 6.10 18.70
C ILE A 168 3.99 6.49 19.88
N GLY A 169 4.52 6.52 21.11
CA GLY A 169 3.74 6.85 22.31
C GLY A 169 3.42 8.34 22.45
N ALA A 170 4.29 9.21 21.91
CA ALA A 170 4.16 10.67 21.97
C ALA A 170 3.74 11.28 20.62
N ALA A 171 3.09 10.50 19.75
CA ALA A 171 2.60 10.97 18.46
C ALA A 171 1.59 12.11 18.65
N ARG A 172 1.81 13.20 17.92
CA ARG A 172 0.96 14.42 17.95
C ARG A 172 -0.22 14.31 17.00
N ALA A 173 -0.02 13.66 15.85
CA ALA A 173 -1.09 13.30 14.92
C ALA A 173 -1.16 11.78 14.74
N ARG A 174 -2.38 11.28 14.64
CA ARG A 174 -2.69 9.86 14.53
C ARG A 174 -3.67 9.66 13.38
N VAL A 175 -3.19 9.08 12.29
CA VAL A 175 -3.98 8.89 11.07
C VAL A 175 -4.11 7.40 10.80
N VAL A 176 -5.34 6.91 10.67
CA VAL A 176 -5.64 5.50 10.38
C VAL A 176 -6.10 5.38 8.93
N PHE A 177 -5.51 4.45 8.21
CA PHE A 177 -5.90 4.03 6.87
C PHE A 177 -6.54 2.66 6.98
N GLY A 178 -7.87 2.64 6.94
CA GLY A 178 -8.66 1.41 6.94
C GLY A 178 -8.90 0.94 5.51
N VAL A 179 -8.65 -0.33 5.22
CA VAL A 179 -9.00 -0.96 3.95
C VAL A 179 -10.00 -2.06 4.21
N ASP A 180 -11.19 -1.89 3.68
CA ASP A 180 -12.23 -2.90 3.68
C ASP A 180 -12.33 -3.55 2.31
N GLY A 181 -12.54 -4.86 2.31
CA GLY A 181 -12.52 -5.65 1.08
C GLY A 181 -11.12 -6.06 0.60
N LEU A 182 -10.09 -6.11 1.47
CA LEU A 182 -8.76 -6.62 1.06
C LEU A 182 -8.91 -8.07 0.60
N GLU A 183 -8.45 -8.36 -0.61
CA GLU A 183 -8.51 -9.69 -1.17
C GLU A 183 -7.68 -10.69 -0.34
N VAL A 184 -8.28 -11.82 0.03
CA VAL A 184 -7.62 -12.89 0.79
C VAL A 184 -7.24 -14.03 -0.16
N ARG A 185 -5.93 -14.25 -0.34
CA ARG A 185 -5.34 -15.28 -1.20
C ARG A 185 -4.23 -15.99 -0.46
N HIS A 186 -4.15 -17.31 -0.63
CA HIS A 186 -3.02 -18.09 -0.15
C HIS A 186 -1.89 -18.06 -1.18
N TRP A 187 -0.76 -17.43 -0.85
CA TRP A 187 0.42 -17.45 -1.70
C TRP A 187 0.99 -18.87 -1.80
N GLY A 188 1.31 -19.33 -3.01
CA GLY A 188 1.91 -20.64 -3.24
C GLY A 188 0.92 -21.76 -3.56
N LEU A 189 -0.38 -21.58 -3.30
CA LEU A 189 -1.38 -22.33 -4.05
C LEU A 189 -1.38 -21.73 -5.46
N ARG A 190 -0.61 -22.34 -6.35
CA ARG A 190 -0.93 -22.21 -7.77
C ARG A 190 -2.37 -22.69 -7.86
N VAL A 191 -3.24 -21.86 -8.43
CA VAL A 191 -4.48 -22.38 -9.00
C VAL A 191 -3.96 -23.18 -10.19
N ASP A 192 -3.43 -24.37 -9.90
CA ASP A 192 -3.16 -25.36 -10.90
C ASP A 192 -4.53 -25.55 -11.52
N GLN A 193 -4.64 -24.97 -12.70
CA GLN A 193 -5.80 -25.06 -13.53
C GLN A 193 -5.91 -26.56 -13.82
N GLU A 194 -6.73 -27.25 -13.02
CA GLU A 194 -7.04 -28.68 -13.08
C GLU A 194 -7.84 -29.00 -14.36
N ASP A 195 -7.34 -28.51 -15.49
CA ASP A 195 -7.72 -28.96 -16.80
C ASP A 195 -6.77 -30.13 -17.13
N GLU A 196 -7.34 -31.35 -17.14
CA GLU A 196 -6.86 -32.52 -17.89
C GLU A 196 -5.87 -33.50 -17.23
N ALA A 197 -6.14 -33.96 -16.01
CA ALA A 197 -5.72 -35.30 -15.60
C ALA A 197 -6.97 -36.18 -15.37
N GLU A 198 -7.77 -36.41 -16.42
CA GLU A 198 -8.69 -37.54 -16.41
C GLU A 198 -7.82 -38.81 -16.48
N GLU A 199 -7.86 -39.61 -15.41
CA GLU A 199 -7.30 -40.94 -15.30
C GLU A 199 -7.68 -41.78 -16.51
N SER A 200 -6.72 -42.02 -17.42
CA SER A 200 -6.78 -43.18 -18.29
C SER A 200 -6.42 -44.40 -17.44
N GLU A 201 -7.43 -45.02 -16.83
CA GLU A 201 -7.37 -46.40 -16.40
C GLU A 201 -7.18 -47.28 -17.66
N GLU A 202 -5.93 -47.51 -18.05
CA GLU A 202 -5.58 -48.66 -18.88
C GLU A 202 -4.62 -49.55 -18.08
N GLU A 203 -5.21 -50.65 -17.63
CA GLU A 203 -4.53 -51.86 -17.14
C GLU A 203 -3.47 -52.28 -18.17
N ASP A 204 -2.18 -52.39 -17.78
CA ASP A 204 -1.40 -53.53 -18.27
C ASP A 204 -0.11 -53.85 -17.47
N ALA A 205 0.04 -55.17 -17.36
CA ALA A 205 1.00 -56.03 -16.67
C ALA A 205 2.52 -55.69 -16.69
N GLU A 206 3.11 -55.94 -15.52
CA GLU A 206 4.30 -56.76 -15.21
C GLU A 206 5.71 -56.46 -15.79
N ASP A 207 6.67 -56.59 -14.86
CA ASP A 207 8.02 -57.16 -14.99
C ASP A 207 9.18 -56.25 -15.44
N ALA A 208 10.04 -55.88 -14.49
CA ALA A 208 11.45 -56.33 -14.48
C ALA A 208 12.28 -55.62 -13.39
N GLU A 209 12.86 -56.44 -12.54
CA GLU A 209 13.92 -56.17 -11.56
C GLU A 209 15.18 -55.49 -12.14
N GLN A 210 15.84 -54.64 -11.34
CA GLN A 210 17.22 -54.81 -10.86
C GLN A 210 17.90 -53.46 -10.52
N GLY A 211 18.30 -53.33 -9.25
CA GLY A 211 19.66 -52.98 -8.83
C GLY A 211 20.23 -51.60 -9.15
N SER A 212 20.59 -50.84 -8.10
CA SER A 212 22.00 -50.67 -7.74
C SER A 212 22.13 -49.69 -6.58
N GLU A 213 22.86 -50.15 -5.57
CA GLU A 213 23.35 -49.42 -4.41
C GLU A 213 24.51 -48.49 -4.82
N GLY A 214 24.79 -47.45 -4.01
CA GLY A 214 25.97 -46.58 -4.10
C GLY A 214 25.64 -45.15 -3.66
N ASP A 215 25.84 -44.75 -2.40
CA ASP A 215 27.10 -44.45 -1.70
C ASP A 215 27.56 -42.97 -1.87
N ALA A 216 28.24 -42.47 -0.84
CA ALA A 216 29.02 -41.23 -0.73
C ALA A 216 28.33 -39.95 -0.22
N SER A 217 28.32 -39.85 1.11
CA SER A 217 28.89 -38.74 1.92
C SER A 217 29.33 -37.44 1.23
N GLU A 218 29.02 -36.29 1.84
CA GLU A 218 30.04 -35.31 2.23
C GLU A 218 29.49 -34.33 3.28
N GLU A 219 30.08 -34.40 4.48
CA GLU A 219 29.97 -33.41 5.53
C GLU A 219 30.86 -32.22 5.18
N GLY A 220 30.32 -31.00 5.28
CA GLY A 220 31.07 -29.76 5.10
C GLY A 220 30.82 -28.83 6.27
N GLU A 221 31.58 -29.02 7.35
CA GLU A 221 31.87 -27.97 8.33
C GLU A 221 32.71 -26.90 7.64
N GLU A 222 32.40 -25.61 7.81
CA GLU A 222 33.45 -24.58 7.99
C GLU A 222 32.94 -23.44 8.86
N LEU A 223 33.86 -23.05 9.74
CA LEU A 223 33.78 -22.11 10.83
C LEU A 223 33.90 -20.67 10.32
N SER A 224 33.20 -19.72 10.94
CA SER A 224 33.56 -18.30 10.84
C SER A 224 33.44 -17.64 12.22
N ASP A 225 34.51 -17.80 12.99
CA ASP A 225 34.90 -16.91 14.08
C ASP A 225 35.61 -15.70 13.47
N GLU A 226 35.03 -14.50 13.59
CA GLU A 226 35.83 -13.26 13.64
C GLU A 226 35.12 -12.23 14.54
N GLU A 227 35.26 -12.41 15.85
CA GLU A 227 35.06 -11.34 16.83
C GLU A 227 36.34 -10.53 17.02
N GLY A 228 36.21 -9.21 16.82
CA GLY A 228 37.00 -8.18 17.50
C GLY A 228 37.47 -7.02 16.61
N PRO A 229 37.84 -5.84 17.15
CA PRO A 229 37.66 -5.36 18.52
C PRO A 229 36.95 -3.99 18.62
N GLN A 230 36.60 -3.73 19.87
CA GLN A 230 36.32 -2.47 20.56
C GLN A 230 37.03 -1.21 20.03
N GLY A 231 36.31 -0.09 20.16
CA GLY A 231 36.89 1.17 20.64
C GLY A 231 36.96 2.28 19.61
N SER A 232 36.16 3.34 19.83
CA SER A 232 36.72 4.69 20.04
C SER A 232 35.58 5.67 20.31
N ASP A 233 35.38 5.98 21.59
CA ASP A 233 34.83 7.27 22.00
C ASP A 233 35.78 8.36 21.49
N SER A 234 35.24 9.37 20.80
CA SER A 234 35.99 10.60 20.55
C SER A 234 35.00 11.77 20.46
N ASP A 235 34.73 12.31 21.65
CA ASP A 235 34.27 13.67 21.83
C ASP A 235 35.33 14.62 21.27
N SER A 236 34.95 15.45 20.31
CA SER A 236 35.77 16.61 19.94
C SER A 236 34.88 17.76 19.50
N ASP A 237 34.49 18.53 20.50
CA ASP A 237 34.14 19.94 20.36
C ASP A 237 35.32 20.69 19.73
N SER A 238 35.07 21.35 18.59
CA SER A 238 35.94 22.44 18.16
C SER A 238 35.16 23.46 17.32
N ASP A 239 34.65 24.45 18.03
CA ASP A 239 34.44 25.80 17.51
C ASP A 239 35.79 26.36 17.03
N SER A 240 35.89 26.74 15.76
CA SER A 240 36.69 27.90 15.32
C SER A 240 36.48 28.26 13.86
N VAL A 241 35.91 29.46 13.70
CA VAL A 241 36.22 30.52 12.73
C VAL A 241 37.36 30.28 11.73
N GLU A 242 37.12 30.59 10.46
CA GLU A 242 37.72 31.75 9.77
C GLU A 242 37.43 31.68 8.26
N GLU A 243 37.02 32.83 7.77
CA GLU A 243 36.82 33.21 6.38
C GLU A 243 38.17 33.23 5.66
N SER A 244 38.29 32.56 4.50
CA SER A 244 39.44 32.73 3.60
C SER A 244 39.05 32.41 2.16
N ASP A 245 38.86 33.49 1.42
CA ASP A 245 38.86 33.55 -0.04
C ASP A 245 40.17 32.99 -0.60
N VAL A 246 40.10 31.94 -1.41
CA VAL A 246 41.23 31.45 -2.21
C VAL A 246 40.78 31.32 -3.68
N PRO A 247 41.53 31.85 -4.66
CA PRO A 247 41.15 31.78 -6.06
C PRO A 247 41.37 30.37 -6.61
N THR A 248 40.33 29.82 -7.23
CA THR A 248 40.32 28.54 -7.95
C THR A 248 41.28 28.55 -9.14
N PRO A 249 42.23 27.59 -9.26
CA PRO A 249 43.03 27.43 -10.47
C PRO A 249 42.24 26.68 -11.56
N ASP A 250 42.48 27.10 -12.81
CA ASP A 250 41.93 26.56 -14.06
C ASP A 250 42.02 25.02 -14.16
N LEU A 251 40.90 24.41 -14.55
CA LEU A 251 40.79 22.99 -14.87
C LEU A 251 41.25 22.72 -16.32
N PRO A 252 41.98 21.62 -16.59
CA PRO A 252 42.37 21.23 -17.94
C PRO A 252 41.21 20.66 -18.77
N PRO A 253 41.31 20.69 -20.12
CA PRO A 253 40.23 20.31 -21.01
C PRO A 253 39.91 18.81 -21.02
N ARG A 254 38.62 18.52 -21.16
CA ARG A 254 37.98 17.20 -21.27
C ARG A 254 38.61 16.32 -22.37
N SER A 255 38.94 15.09 -22.00
CA SER A 255 39.27 14.01 -22.94
C SER A 255 38.03 13.49 -23.69
N PRO A 256 38.18 13.03 -24.96
CA PRO A 256 37.08 12.55 -25.79
C PRO A 256 36.67 11.10 -25.50
N SER A 257 35.38 10.82 -25.69
CA SER A 257 34.71 9.54 -25.51
C SER A 257 35.30 8.40 -26.37
N PRO A 258 35.27 7.14 -25.89
CA PRO A 258 35.64 5.98 -26.69
C PRO A 258 34.54 5.58 -27.69
N PRO A 259 34.90 4.99 -28.84
CA PRO A 259 33.98 4.59 -29.89
C PRO A 259 33.22 3.29 -29.57
N SER A 260 31.96 3.25 -29.98
CA SER A 260 31.09 2.08 -29.96
C SER A 260 31.68 0.93 -30.78
N SER A 261 31.95 -0.19 -30.11
CA SER A 261 32.30 -1.46 -30.75
C SER A 261 31.02 -2.18 -31.21
N LEU A 262 30.94 -2.43 -32.51
CA LEU A 262 29.97 -3.29 -33.17
C LEU A 262 30.32 -4.76 -32.88
N VAL A 263 29.40 -5.50 -32.28
CA VAL A 263 29.52 -6.96 -32.11
C VAL A 263 28.87 -7.66 -33.31
N PRO A 264 29.50 -8.68 -33.92
CA PRO A 264 28.93 -9.41 -35.04
C PRO A 264 27.85 -10.39 -34.59
N THR A 265 26.77 -10.42 -35.35
CA THR A 265 25.71 -11.43 -35.33
C THR A 265 26.26 -12.80 -35.75
N ASN A 266 26.43 -13.72 -34.79
CA ASN A 266 26.59 -15.14 -35.07
C ASN A 266 25.22 -15.82 -34.98
N GLY A 267 24.74 -16.28 -36.13
CA GLY A 267 23.52 -17.05 -36.25
C GLY A 267 23.70 -18.46 -35.71
N LEU A 268 22.82 -18.84 -34.78
CA LEU A 268 22.52 -20.23 -34.46
C LEU A 268 21.02 -20.47 -34.71
N LYS A 269 20.76 -21.44 -35.57
CA LYS A 269 19.42 -21.92 -35.95
C LYS A 269 18.66 -22.43 -34.71
N PRO A 270 17.36 -22.12 -34.57
CA PRO A 270 16.50 -22.85 -33.64
C PRO A 270 16.22 -24.27 -34.18
N PRO A 271 16.16 -25.31 -33.32
CA PRO A 271 15.70 -26.63 -33.70
C PRO A 271 14.19 -26.64 -33.96
N SER A 272 13.80 -27.33 -35.02
CA SER A 272 12.42 -27.53 -35.45
C SER A 272 11.56 -28.20 -34.37
N PRO A 273 10.31 -27.76 -34.15
CA PRO A 273 9.39 -28.48 -33.28
C PRO A 273 8.88 -29.76 -33.96
N LEU A 274 8.97 -30.87 -33.24
CA LEU A 274 8.36 -32.15 -33.57
C LEU A 274 6.83 -31.99 -33.64
N SER A 275 6.28 -32.46 -34.75
CA SER A 275 4.85 -32.48 -35.06
C SER A 275 4.16 -33.61 -34.29
N THR A 276 3.56 -33.27 -33.15
CA THR A 276 2.66 -34.15 -32.41
C THR A 276 1.27 -34.04 -33.03
N LYS A 277 0.76 -35.14 -33.61
CA LYS A 277 -0.61 -35.25 -34.12
C LYS A 277 -1.59 -35.23 -32.95
N VAL A 278 -2.27 -34.11 -32.76
CA VAL A 278 -3.42 -33.99 -31.87
C VAL A 278 -4.64 -34.61 -32.56
N ILE A 279 -5.18 -35.68 -31.97
CA ILE A 279 -6.47 -36.25 -32.35
C ILE A 279 -7.55 -35.43 -31.67
N THR A 280 -8.32 -34.68 -32.46
CA THR A 280 -9.47 -33.91 -31.99
C THR A 280 -10.66 -34.84 -31.72
N ILE A 281 -10.89 -35.19 -30.45
CA ILE A 281 -12.16 -35.78 -30.00
C ILE A 281 -13.01 -34.66 -29.41
N CYS A 282 -14.06 -34.30 -30.14
CA CYS A 282 -14.99 -33.24 -29.79
C CYS A 282 -16.07 -33.79 -28.85
N ALA A 283 -15.83 -33.70 -27.54
CA ALA A 283 -16.86 -33.95 -26.52
C ALA A 283 -17.33 -32.62 -25.92
N LYS A 284 -18.60 -32.28 -26.16
CA LYS A 284 -19.27 -31.08 -25.62
C LYS A 284 -19.52 -31.25 -24.11
N ARG A 285 -18.63 -30.72 -23.27
CA ARG A 285 -18.92 -30.40 -21.85
C ARG A 285 -19.23 -28.91 -21.67
N PRO A 286 -20.03 -28.53 -20.66
CA PRO A 286 -20.46 -27.15 -20.44
C PRO A 286 -19.25 -26.29 -20.05
N HIS A 287 -18.92 -25.34 -20.91
CA HIS A 287 -17.79 -24.42 -20.79
C HIS A 287 -17.82 -23.68 -19.44
N ALA A 288 -16.85 -23.97 -18.57
CA ALA A 288 -16.47 -23.05 -17.51
C ALA A 288 -16.05 -21.75 -18.19
N VAL A 289 -16.82 -20.69 -17.97
CA VAL A 289 -16.55 -19.38 -18.57
C VAL A 289 -15.22 -18.90 -18.01
N PRO A 290 -14.18 -18.68 -18.83
CA PRO A 290 -12.91 -18.16 -18.33
C PRO A 290 -13.20 -16.86 -17.62
N SER A 291 -12.75 -16.75 -16.36
CA SER A 291 -12.88 -15.53 -15.59
C SER A 291 -12.29 -14.39 -16.42
N PRO A 292 -13.05 -13.31 -16.67
CA PRO A 292 -12.60 -12.25 -17.56
C PRO A 292 -11.30 -11.66 -17.00
N SER A 293 -10.20 -11.90 -17.71
CA SER A 293 -8.93 -11.26 -17.41
C SER A 293 -9.12 -9.76 -17.61
N ILE A 294 -9.10 -9.01 -16.51
CA ILE A 294 -9.09 -7.55 -16.57
C ILE A 294 -7.82 -7.18 -17.33
N SER A 295 -7.94 -6.30 -18.34
CA SER A 295 -6.77 -5.81 -19.06
C SER A 295 -5.85 -5.07 -18.09
N PHE A 296 -4.54 -5.23 -18.24
CA PHE A 296 -3.55 -4.49 -17.46
C PHE A 296 -3.76 -2.97 -17.55
N GLU A 297 -4.23 -2.47 -18.69
CA GLU A 297 -4.56 -1.06 -18.88
C GLU A 297 -5.75 -0.62 -18.01
N ASP A 298 -6.79 -1.44 -17.95
CA ASP A 298 -7.98 -1.21 -17.11
C ASP A 298 -7.60 -1.19 -15.62
N GLU A 299 -6.72 -2.11 -15.20
CA GLU A 299 -6.21 -2.15 -13.83
C GLU A 299 -5.42 -0.88 -13.48
N GLN A 300 -4.50 -0.44 -14.35
CA GLN A 300 -3.79 0.83 -14.14
C GLN A 300 -4.72 2.04 -14.10
N GLN A 301 -5.75 2.06 -14.94
CA GLN A 301 -6.75 3.11 -14.93
C GLN A 301 -7.55 3.10 -13.62
N ALA A 302 -7.93 1.92 -13.12
CA ALA A 302 -8.59 1.76 -11.83
C ALA A 302 -7.73 2.34 -10.70
N PHE A 303 -6.42 2.07 -10.69
CA PHE A 303 -5.49 2.66 -9.71
C PHE A 303 -5.47 4.19 -9.77
N ARG A 304 -5.36 4.78 -10.98
CA ARG A 304 -5.35 6.25 -11.15
C ARG A 304 -6.66 6.88 -10.68
N ILE A 305 -7.79 6.24 -10.95
CA ILE A 305 -9.11 6.72 -10.49
C ILE A 305 -9.20 6.67 -8.97
N ALA A 306 -8.79 5.56 -8.36
CA ALA A 306 -8.83 5.39 -6.91
C ALA A 306 -7.93 6.40 -6.18
N GLU A 307 -6.69 6.60 -6.66
CA GLU A 307 -5.76 7.62 -6.13
C GLU A 307 -6.34 9.04 -6.26
N ARG A 308 -6.94 9.38 -7.41
CA ARG A 308 -7.59 10.68 -7.61
C ARG A 308 -8.78 10.88 -6.66
N ASN A 309 -9.58 9.84 -6.42
CA ASN A 309 -10.70 9.89 -5.50
C ASN A 309 -10.23 10.06 -4.05
N LEU A 310 -9.17 9.36 -3.65
CA LEU A 310 -8.52 9.54 -2.35
C LEU A 310 -8.04 10.97 -2.17
N ALA A 311 -7.27 11.49 -3.12
CA ALA A 311 -6.75 12.86 -3.07
C ALA A 311 -7.87 13.91 -2.99
N ARG A 312 -8.95 13.76 -3.78
CA ARG A 312 -10.12 14.64 -3.73
C ARG A 312 -10.81 14.58 -2.37
N THR A 313 -10.99 13.38 -1.84
CA THR A 313 -11.65 13.16 -0.55
C THR A 313 -10.87 13.81 0.59
N LEU A 314 -9.54 13.67 0.59
CA LEU A 314 -8.66 14.34 1.53
C LEU A 314 -8.75 15.86 1.42
N ALA A 315 -8.67 16.40 0.20
CA ALA A 315 -8.78 17.84 -0.05
C ALA A 315 -10.13 18.42 0.42
N ASN A 316 -11.23 17.70 0.18
CA ASN A 316 -12.56 18.10 0.65
C ASN A 316 -12.64 18.05 2.18
N SER A 317 -12.11 16.99 2.80
CA SER A 317 -12.10 16.86 4.26
C SER A 317 -11.30 17.96 4.95
N SER A 318 -10.23 18.45 4.32
CA SER A 318 -9.40 19.54 4.84
C SER A 318 -10.01 20.93 4.67
N ALA A 319 -10.97 21.11 3.76
CA ALA A 319 -11.54 22.43 3.45
C ALA A 319 -12.78 22.79 4.29
N CYS A 320 -13.33 21.83 5.03
CA CYS A 320 -14.55 22.05 5.81
C CYS A 320 -14.22 22.61 7.21
N ASP A 321 -14.12 23.94 7.32
CA ASP A 321 -13.89 24.72 8.55
C ASP A 321 -15.04 24.68 9.58
N ASN A 322 -16.00 23.75 9.45
CA ASN A 322 -17.07 23.66 10.44
C ASN A 322 -16.47 23.31 11.81
N ASP A 323 -17.07 23.79 12.91
CA ASP A 323 -16.64 23.62 14.32
C ASP A 323 -16.45 22.14 14.80
N GLY A 324 -16.61 21.16 13.91
CA GLY A 324 -16.31 19.74 14.12
C GLY A 324 -15.59 19.05 12.95
N GLY A 325 -15.17 19.80 11.93
CA GLY A 325 -14.44 19.34 10.75
C GLY A 325 -13.13 18.67 11.13
N MET A 326 -12.74 17.66 10.36
CA MET A 326 -11.56 16.84 10.61
C MET A 326 -10.34 17.61 10.13
N ASP A 327 -9.63 18.29 11.03
CA ASP A 327 -8.45 19.08 10.68
C ASP A 327 -7.23 18.17 10.39
N MET A 328 -7.29 17.50 9.24
CA MET A 328 -6.15 16.79 8.65
C MET A 328 -4.97 17.76 8.43
N ALA A 329 -5.24 19.05 8.23
CA ALA A 329 -4.24 20.08 7.96
C ALA A 329 -3.76 20.75 9.26
N SER A 330 -3.05 19.99 10.12
CA SER A 330 -2.49 20.57 11.34
C SER A 330 -1.06 21.03 11.12
N GLU A 331 -0.78 22.31 11.40
CA GLU A 331 0.58 22.85 11.35
C GLU A 331 1.44 22.22 12.45
N MET A 332 2.35 21.33 12.03
CA MET A 332 3.29 20.67 12.91
C MET A 332 4.71 20.94 12.43
N ALA A 333 5.62 21.15 13.38
CA ALA A 333 7.04 21.13 13.05
C ALA A 333 7.41 19.77 12.45
N PRO A 334 8.38 19.71 11.54
CA PRO A 334 8.85 18.45 11.00
C PRO A 334 9.38 17.53 12.11
N THR A 335 8.91 16.29 12.11
CA THR A 335 9.21 15.25 13.10
C THR A 335 9.37 13.89 12.41
N GLN A 336 9.53 12.83 13.19
CA GLN A 336 9.52 11.48 12.68
C GLN A 336 8.09 11.04 12.35
N THR A 337 7.94 10.25 11.29
CA THR A 337 6.71 9.55 10.95
C THR A 337 6.92 8.06 11.14
N HIS A 338 6.05 7.43 11.92
CA HIS A 338 6.05 5.99 12.20
C HIS A 338 4.89 5.32 11.46
N ILE A 339 5.18 4.19 10.82
CA ILE A 339 4.19 3.40 10.06
C ILE A 339 3.98 2.08 10.80
N LEU A 340 2.71 1.79 11.12
CA LEU A 340 2.32 0.58 11.83
C LEU A 340 1.23 -0.16 11.08
N LEU A 341 1.28 -1.49 11.10
CA LEU A 341 0.32 -2.38 10.48
C LEU A 341 -0.36 -3.25 11.54
N ARG A 342 -1.68 -3.36 11.47
CA ARG A 342 -2.47 -4.31 12.25
C ARG A 342 -2.50 -5.65 11.51
N ALA A 343 -1.88 -6.70 12.05
CA ALA A 343 -1.81 -8.01 11.39
C ALA A 343 -1.82 -9.18 12.39
N PRO A 344 -2.20 -10.41 11.97
CA PRO A 344 -2.07 -11.60 12.80
C PRO A 344 -0.62 -11.84 13.28
N ARG A 345 -0.41 -12.56 14.39
CA ARG A 345 0.94 -12.93 14.86
C ARG A 345 1.71 -13.81 13.87
N ARG A 346 1.00 -14.62 13.08
CA ARG A 346 1.58 -15.39 11.97
C ARG A 346 2.02 -14.56 10.75
N PHE A 347 1.69 -13.27 10.70
CA PHE A 347 2.24 -12.40 9.67
C PHE A 347 3.75 -12.37 9.82
N SER A 348 4.47 -12.55 8.71
CA SER A 348 5.93 -12.54 8.70
C SER A 348 6.40 -11.79 7.47
N HIS A 349 7.21 -10.75 7.69
CA HIS A 349 7.79 -9.95 6.63
C HIS A 349 9.07 -9.27 7.15
N PRO A 350 10.19 -9.32 6.39
CA PRO A 350 11.50 -8.87 6.89
C PRO A 350 11.55 -7.39 7.28
N ALA A 351 10.78 -6.54 6.59
CA ALA A 351 10.71 -5.10 6.87
C ALA A 351 9.80 -4.71 8.06
N TRP A 352 9.22 -5.65 8.81
CA TRP A 352 8.26 -5.34 9.87
C TRP A 352 8.64 -6.01 11.19
N ILE A 353 8.61 -5.23 12.27
CA ILE A 353 8.96 -5.65 13.63
C ILE A 353 7.70 -5.75 14.48
N PRO A 354 7.43 -6.87 15.18
CA PRO A 354 6.25 -7.01 16.03
C PRO A 354 6.33 -6.11 17.27
N ARG A 355 5.20 -5.50 17.65
CA ARG A 355 5.05 -4.52 18.75
C ARG A 355 3.88 -4.88 19.67
N GLN A 356 3.96 -6.04 20.32
CA GLN A 356 2.89 -6.54 21.20
C GLN A 356 2.60 -5.63 22.41
N ASN A 357 3.60 -4.90 22.89
CA ASN A 357 3.47 -3.99 24.05
C ASN A 357 2.62 -2.74 23.77
N MET A 358 2.25 -2.46 22.52
CA MET A 358 1.51 -1.25 22.14
C MET A 358 0.04 -1.52 21.77
N SER A 359 -0.38 -2.79 21.75
CA SER A 359 -1.69 -3.20 21.22
C SER A 359 -2.86 -2.48 21.89
N GLY A 360 -2.88 -2.40 23.23
CA GLY A 360 -4.00 -1.78 23.94
C GLY A 360 -4.29 -0.33 23.51
N SER A 361 -3.26 0.51 23.40
CA SER A 361 -3.45 1.93 23.04
C SER A 361 -3.79 2.15 21.56
N LEU A 362 -3.25 1.30 20.68
CA LEU A 362 -3.45 1.42 19.24
C LEU A 362 -4.79 0.79 18.82
N ASP A 363 -5.23 -0.25 19.52
CA ASP A 363 -6.55 -0.86 19.32
C ASP A 363 -7.67 0.11 19.74
N VAL A 364 -7.51 0.83 20.86
CA VAL A 364 -8.45 1.91 21.25
C VAL A 364 -8.55 2.99 20.17
N MET A 365 -7.44 3.33 19.52
CA MET A 365 -7.43 4.28 18.41
C MET A 365 -8.16 3.75 17.18
N VAL A 366 -8.00 2.46 16.84
CA VAL A 366 -8.75 1.82 15.75
C VAL A 366 -10.25 1.73 16.09
N ASP A 367 -10.60 1.46 17.34
CA ASP A 367 -11.99 1.43 17.79
C ASP A 367 -12.63 2.82 17.73
N GLU A 368 -11.92 3.89 18.11
CA GLU A 368 -12.36 5.28 17.92
C GLU A 368 -12.57 5.59 16.43
N PHE A 369 -11.61 5.21 15.58
CA PHE A 369 -11.68 5.35 14.14
C PHE A 369 -12.93 4.65 13.56
N ARG A 370 -13.22 3.42 13.99
CA ARG A 370 -14.41 2.66 13.54
C ARG A 370 -15.72 3.24 14.06
N ALA A 371 -15.72 3.76 15.28
CA ALA A 371 -16.90 4.43 15.83
C ALA A 371 -17.25 5.72 15.07
N ASP A 372 -16.23 6.46 14.61
CA ASP A 372 -16.39 7.71 13.88
C ASP A 372 -16.72 7.52 12.38
N SER A 373 -16.54 6.33 11.82
CA SER A 373 -16.85 6.03 10.41
C SER A 373 -18.33 5.73 10.13
N ASN A 374 -19.20 5.82 11.15
CA ASN A 374 -20.63 5.47 11.08
C ASN A 374 -20.90 4.07 10.49
N LEU A 375 -19.91 3.18 10.50
CA LEU A 375 -20.13 1.81 10.09
C LEU A 375 -20.99 1.12 11.16
N PRO A 376 -21.95 0.27 10.76
CA PRO A 376 -22.64 -0.57 11.72
C PRO A 376 -21.57 -1.31 12.53
N PRO A 377 -21.69 -1.35 13.87
CA PRO A 377 -20.73 -2.07 14.68
C PRO A 377 -20.68 -3.50 14.16
N ILE A 378 -19.50 -3.94 13.68
CA ILE A 378 -19.27 -5.35 13.37
C ILE A 378 -19.70 -6.09 14.63
N SER A 379 -20.66 -7.00 14.47
CA SER A 379 -21.45 -7.65 15.51
C SER A 379 -20.57 -8.28 16.60
N GLN A 380 -19.98 -7.45 17.45
CA GLN A 380 -19.26 -7.91 18.62
C GLN A 380 -20.31 -8.55 19.51
N SER A 381 -20.02 -9.80 19.88
CA SER A 381 -20.89 -10.65 20.69
C SER A 381 -21.52 -9.85 21.84
N PRO A 382 -22.83 -9.99 22.10
CA PRO A 382 -23.59 -9.19 23.07
C PRO A 382 -23.18 -9.36 24.56
N GLU A 383 -22.06 -10.01 24.88
CA GLU A 383 -21.72 -10.39 26.26
C GLU A 383 -20.84 -9.40 27.03
N ARG A 384 -20.30 -8.34 26.41
CA ARG A 384 -19.52 -7.32 27.15
C ARG A 384 -20.33 -6.11 27.64
N SER A 385 -21.64 -6.08 27.43
CA SER A 385 -22.47 -4.89 27.71
C SER A 385 -23.24 -4.97 29.04
N HIS A 386 -22.53 -4.87 30.17
CA HIS A 386 -23.14 -4.46 31.45
C HIS A 386 -22.31 -3.49 32.31
N SER A 387 -21.22 -2.90 31.80
CA SER A 387 -20.57 -1.77 32.47
C SER A 387 -21.19 -0.44 32.00
N ASN A 388 -22.18 0.00 32.79
CA ASN A 388 -22.81 1.32 32.84
C ASN A 388 -22.24 2.41 31.92
N ALA A 389 -23.03 2.71 30.89
CA ALA A 389 -22.92 3.86 30.01
C ALA A 389 -23.16 5.19 30.76
N ASN A 390 -22.18 5.61 31.56
CA ASN A 390 -21.97 7.03 31.88
C ASN A 390 -20.82 7.53 31.00
N LYS A 391 -21.12 7.68 29.70
CA LYS A 391 -20.24 8.27 28.67
C LYS A 391 -20.07 9.77 28.96
N LYS A 392 -19.34 10.11 30.02
CA LYS A 392 -18.58 11.37 30.03
C LYS A 392 -17.46 11.14 29.03
N THR A 393 -17.65 11.64 27.82
CA THR A 393 -16.61 11.77 26.81
C THR A 393 -15.50 12.62 27.41
N LEU A 394 -14.57 11.97 28.11
CA LEU A 394 -13.27 12.53 28.40
C LEU A 394 -12.73 12.94 27.03
N LYS A 395 -12.67 14.26 26.79
CA LYS A 395 -12.05 14.85 25.61
C LYS A 395 -10.64 14.28 25.52
N SER A 396 -10.46 13.17 24.80
CA SER A 396 -9.15 12.66 24.45
C SER A 396 -8.45 13.79 23.71
N LYS A 397 -7.27 14.16 24.20
CA LYS A 397 -6.54 15.34 23.72
C LYS A 397 -6.00 15.14 22.30
N SER A 398 -5.91 13.90 21.83
CA SER A 398 -5.50 13.57 20.46
C SER A 398 -6.67 12.93 19.71
N ARG A 399 -7.21 13.68 18.75
CA ARG A 399 -8.27 13.24 17.86
C ARG A 399 -7.71 12.20 16.88
N VAL A 400 -8.41 11.08 16.69
CA VAL A 400 -8.05 10.12 15.64
C VAL A 400 -8.56 10.62 14.29
N GLU A 401 -7.65 10.62 13.32
CA GLU A 401 -7.92 10.98 11.93
C GLU A 401 -7.79 9.74 11.02
N GLY A 402 -8.18 9.85 9.75
CA GLY A 402 -8.05 8.75 8.82
C GLY A 402 -8.96 8.80 7.60
N VAL A 403 -8.85 7.77 6.79
CA VAL A 403 -9.69 7.51 5.61
C VAL A 403 -10.03 6.03 5.58
N TRP A 404 -11.25 5.72 5.18
CA TRP A 404 -11.72 4.36 4.96
C TRP A 404 -11.79 4.04 3.47
N ILE A 405 -11.13 2.99 3.00
CA ILE A 405 -11.24 2.50 1.62
C ILE A 405 -12.26 1.37 1.59
N LYS A 406 -13.23 1.44 0.67
CA LYS A 406 -14.25 0.40 0.47
C LYS A 406 -14.21 -0.12 -0.95
N ALA A 407 -14.33 -1.44 -1.10
CA ALA A 407 -14.64 -2.06 -2.38
C ALA A 407 -16.09 -1.74 -2.81
N ARG A 408 -16.39 -1.83 -4.11
CA ARG A 408 -17.72 -1.58 -4.70
C ARG A 408 -18.76 -2.55 -4.17
N LYS A 409 -18.37 -3.81 -4.01
CA LYS A 409 -19.27 -4.83 -3.55
C LYS A 409 -19.38 -4.64 -2.05
N ASP A 410 -20.55 -4.18 -1.60
CA ASP A 410 -21.11 -4.63 -0.33
C ASP A 410 -21.29 -6.14 -0.50
N VAL A 411 -20.18 -6.89 -0.51
CA VAL A 411 -20.24 -8.28 -0.09
C VAL A 411 -20.71 -8.07 1.32
N ASP A 412 -22.02 -8.20 1.51
CA ASP A 412 -22.67 -8.20 2.79
C ASP A 412 -21.69 -8.94 3.67
N GLY A 413 -21.02 -8.16 4.53
CA GLY A 413 -19.72 -8.46 5.08
C GLY A 413 -19.88 -9.52 6.12
N GLY A 414 -20.45 -10.66 5.71
CA GLY A 414 -20.12 -11.93 6.25
C GLY A 414 -18.61 -12.04 6.09
N ASP A 415 -17.89 -11.51 7.08
CA ASP A 415 -17.54 -12.34 8.24
C ASP A 415 -18.47 -13.56 8.30
N GLY A 416 -18.34 -14.44 7.31
CA GLY A 416 -19.24 -15.56 7.10
C GLY A 416 -19.14 -16.33 8.37
N PRO A 417 -20.28 -16.48 9.06
CA PRO A 417 -20.39 -16.24 10.50
C PRO A 417 -19.03 -16.38 11.14
N GLU A 418 -18.31 -15.28 11.43
CA GLU A 418 -17.05 -15.31 12.18
C GLU A 418 -17.29 -16.36 13.23
N SER A 419 -16.68 -17.54 13.02
CA SER A 419 -17.18 -18.74 13.65
C SER A 419 -17.24 -18.37 15.10
N ARG A 420 -18.40 -18.49 15.72
CA ARG A 420 -18.57 -18.25 17.16
C ARG A 420 -17.75 -19.27 17.97
N THR A 421 -16.64 -19.78 17.42
CA THR A 421 -15.45 -20.14 18.16
C THR A 421 -15.32 -19.14 19.29
N SER A 422 -15.54 -19.69 20.47
CA SER A 422 -15.38 -18.94 21.70
C SER A 422 -14.01 -18.26 21.66
N PRO A 423 -13.85 -17.09 22.28
CA PRO A 423 -12.53 -16.47 22.38
C PRO A 423 -11.46 -17.37 23.02
N ALA A 424 -11.85 -18.49 23.65
CA ALA A 424 -10.94 -19.49 24.18
C ALA A 424 -10.32 -20.43 23.11
N ASP A 425 -10.84 -20.44 21.88
CA ASP A 425 -10.44 -21.38 20.81
C ASP A 425 -9.73 -20.71 19.62
N VAL A 426 -9.39 -19.42 19.73
CA VAL A 426 -8.62 -18.71 18.71
C VAL A 426 -7.16 -19.09 18.89
N ASP A 427 -6.53 -19.61 17.83
CA ASP A 427 -5.10 -19.88 17.80
C ASP A 427 -4.33 -18.61 18.18
N GLU A 428 -3.35 -18.69 19.09
CA GLU A 428 -2.50 -17.55 19.47
C GLU A 428 -1.87 -16.90 18.24
N MET A 429 -1.55 -17.68 17.21
CA MET A 429 -0.99 -17.18 15.95
C MET A 429 -1.97 -16.34 15.13
N ASP A 430 -3.28 -16.48 15.37
CA ASP A 430 -4.34 -15.69 14.76
C ASP A 430 -4.70 -14.44 15.59
N GLU A 431 -4.10 -14.28 16.78
CA GLU A 431 -4.19 -13.05 17.55
C GLU A 431 -3.66 -11.91 16.70
N MET A 432 -4.48 -10.87 16.53
CA MET A 432 -4.07 -9.68 15.84
C MET A 432 -3.07 -8.95 16.77
N ILE A 433 -1.87 -8.58 16.29
CA ILE A 433 -0.94 -7.62 16.94
C ILE A 433 -0.55 -6.44 16.03
N TRP A 434 0.19 -5.48 16.57
CA TRP A 434 0.76 -4.37 15.79
C TRP A 434 2.18 -4.69 15.35
N TRP A 435 2.50 -4.26 14.14
CA TRP A 435 3.82 -4.38 13.53
C TRP A 435 4.30 -2.98 13.14
N SER A 436 5.54 -2.62 13.45
CA SER A 436 6.14 -1.36 13.01
C SER A 436 7.06 -1.59 11.84
N TRP A 437 6.99 -0.74 10.82
CA TRP A 437 7.96 -0.76 9.72
C TRP A 437 9.37 -0.46 10.26
N ASP A 438 10.36 -1.27 9.86
CA ASP A 438 11.77 -1.11 10.22
C ASP A 438 12.45 -0.09 9.30
N GLY A 439 11.91 1.12 9.30
CA GLY A 439 12.43 2.22 8.53
C GLY A 439 12.12 3.54 9.19
N LYS A 440 12.63 4.62 8.60
CA LYS A 440 12.52 5.95 9.16
C LYS A 440 12.07 6.92 8.08
N ILE A 441 11.04 7.70 8.40
CA ILE A 441 10.66 8.87 7.62
C ILE A 441 10.79 10.08 8.53
N VAL A 442 11.59 11.06 8.11
CA VAL A 442 11.80 12.31 8.84
C VAL A 442 11.33 13.45 7.97
N GLY A 443 10.45 14.28 8.51
CA GLY A 443 10.04 15.50 7.83
C GLY A 443 11.16 16.53 7.77
N PHE A 444 11.01 17.50 6.88
CA PHE A 444 11.87 18.69 6.80
C PHE A 444 11.03 19.90 6.35
N ALA A 445 11.46 21.11 6.75
CA ALA A 445 10.79 22.36 6.39
C ALA A 445 11.62 23.22 5.42
N ASP A 446 12.95 23.13 5.49
CA ASP A 446 13.85 23.93 4.67
C ASP A 446 13.88 23.42 3.22
N TRP A 447 13.82 24.32 2.23
CA TRP A 447 13.88 23.98 0.81
C TRP A 447 14.89 24.84 0.04
#